data_AF-A0ABD4T6J0-F1
#
_entry.id   AF-A0ABD4T6J0-F1
#
_cell.length_a   1.000
_cell.length_b   1.000
_cell.length_c   1.000
_cell.angle_alpha   90.00
_cell.angle_beta   90.00
_cell.angle_gamma   90.00
#
_symmetry.space_group_name_H-M   'P 1'
#
loop_
_entity.id
_entity.type
_entity.pdbx_description
1 polymer ?
#
loop_
_entity_poly.entity_id
_entity_poly.type
_entity_poly.pdbx_seq_one_letter_code
_entity_poly.pdbx_strand_id
1 'polypeptide(L)'
;MYPSPSSHSDAAQSFVAIGQRLQQLRLDQGLELDQISRRTRISVRHLTAIEAGQRSALPELVYIRSFIRQYAQTLQQDPASFDLSCLETSNASTRGRRFLNPTTGLVSQKMQYLLYGLLVMLVGGGLIYWNNREFQPEPVNSLNQVPVVETGDSPS
;
A
#
# COMPACT_ATOMS: atom_id res chain seq x y z
N MET A 1 22.60 -44.12 -22.56
CA MET A 1 21.17 -44.46 -22.52
C MET A 1 20.66 -44.03 -21.15
N TYR A 2 19.82 -42.99 -21.06
CA TYR A 2 19.49 -42.29 -19.80
C TYR A 2 18.73 -43.18 -18.81
N PRO A 3 18.88 -42.89 -17.51
CA PRO A 3 17.76 -42.22 -16.85
C PRO A 3 18.21 -40.91 -16.19
N SER A 4 17.50 -39.81 -16.48
CA SER A 4 17.66 -38.54 -15.77
C SER A 4 16.74 -38.59 -14.54
N PRO A 5 17.26 -38.39 -13.30
CA PRO A 5 16.51 -38.64 -12.08
C PRO A 5 15.57 -37.47 -11.70
N SER A 6 14.27 -37.76 -11.66
CA SER A 6 13.29 -37.41 -10.60
C SER A 6 13.10 -35.97 -10.08
N SER A 7 13.40 -34.90 -10.81
CA SER A 7 13.09 -33.52 -10.36
C SER A 7 11.57 -33.19 -10.25
N HIS A 8 10.69 -34.01 -10.84
CA HIS A 8 9.25 -33.78 -10.79
C HIS A 8 8.58 -34.20 -9.47
N SER A 9 9.14 -35.16 -8.72
CA SER A 9 8.59 -35.57 -7.42
C SER A 9 8.86 -34.52 -6.35
N ASP A 10 10.05 -33.92 -6.37
CA ASP A 10 10.50 -33.03 -5.30
C ASP A 10 9.69 -31.72 -5.31
N ALA A 11 9.46 -31.16 -6.50
CA ALA A 11 8.61 -29.97 -6.66
C ALA A 11 7.14 -30.21 -6.24
N ALA A 12 6.61 -31.41 -6.50
CA ALA A 12 5.26 -31.78 -6.07
C ALA A 12 5.18 -31.93 -4.54
N GLN A 13 6.20 -32.56 -3.93
CA GLN A 13 6.29 -32.70 -2.48
C GLN A 13 6.46 -31.34 -1.78
N SER A 14 7.26 -30.42 -2.33
CA SER A 14 7.39 -29.07 -1.80
C SER A 14 6.07 -28.32 -1.80
N PHE A 15 5.29 -28.43 -2.88
CA PHE A 15 3.98 -27.77 -2.96
C PHE A 15 2.98 -28.33 -1.94
N VAL A 16 2.95 -29.65 -1.76
CA VAL A 16 2.13 -30.31 -0.73
C VAL A 16 2.51 -29.82 0.67
N ALA A 17 3.80 -29.72 0.98
CA ALA A 17 4.28 -29.23 2.28
C ALA A 17 3.85 -27.77 2.56
N ILE A 18 3.86 -26.91 1.54
CA ILE A 18 3.37 -25.53 1.65
C ILE A 18 1.87 -25.51 1.96
N GLY A 19 1.09 -26.31 1.24
CA GLY A 19 -0.35 -26.45 1.45
C GLY A 19 -0.69 -26.89 2.88
N GLN A 20 -0.02 -27.93 3.36
CA GLN A 20 -0.18 -28.44 4.73
C GLN A 20 0.19 -27.40 5.78
N ARG A 21 1.29 -26.66 5.58
CA ARG A 21 1.70 -25.60 6.51
C ARG A 21 0.66 -24.49 6.59
N LEU A 22 0.10 -24.05 5.46
CA LEU A 22 -0.97 -23.05 5.43
C LEU A 22 -2.24 -23.55 6.13
N GLN A 23 -2.60 -24.83 5.91
CA GLN A 23 -3.72 -25.45 6.57
C GLN A 23 -3.54 -25.47 8.09
N GLN A 24 -2.37 -25.90 8.59
CA GLN A 24 -2.05 -25.92 10.02
C GLN A 24 -2.20 -24.53 10.63
N LEU A 25 -1.57 -23.52 10.03
CA LEU A 25 -1.66 -22.13 10.48
C LEU A 25 -3.10 -21.60 10.52
N ARG A 26 -3.94 -21.99 9.56
CA ARG A 26 -5.36 -21.64 9.57
C ARG A 26 -6.10 -22.30 10.73
N LEU A 27 -5.87 -23.59 10.94
CA LEU A 27 -6.49 -24.37 12.01
C LEU A 27 -6.06 -23.88 13.39
N ASP A 28 -4.79 -23.51 13.56
CA ASP A 28 -4.26 -22.93 14.81
C ASP A 28 -4.94 -21.60 15.17
N GLN A 29 -5.38 -20.84 14.17
CA GLN A 29 -6.16 -19.61 14.36
C GLN A 29 -7.68 -19.85 14.47
N GLY A 30 -8.14 -21.10 14.38
CA GLY A 30 -9.56 -21.45 14.41
C GLY A 30 -10.37 -20.88 13.25
N LEU A 31 -9.72 -20.58 12.11
CA LEU A 31 -10.36 -19.94 10.96
C LEU A 31 -10.94 -20.97 9.99
N GLU A 32 -12.11 -20.66 9.44
CA GLU A 32 -12.72 -21.44 8.37
C GLU A 32 -12.20 -20.98 6.99
N LEU A 33 -12.16 -21.92 6.03
CA LEU A 33 -11.79 -21.62 4.64
C LEU A 33 -12.65 -20.49 4.02
N ASP A 34 -13.92 -20.43 4.38
CA ASP A 34 -14.86 -19.41 3.93
C ASP A 34 -14.51 -18.01 4.46
N GLN A 35 -13.95 -17.91 5.67
CA GLN A 35 -13.44 -16.65 6.22
C GLN A 35 -12.20 -16.17 5.45
N ILE A 36 -11.29 -17.08 5.10
CA ILE A 36 -10.12 -16.76 4.26
C ILE A 36 -10.57 -16.35 2.86
N SER A 37 -11.56 -17.05 2.29
CA SER A 37 -12.13 -16.76 0.98
C SER A 37 -12.70 -15.34 0.92
N ARG A 38 -13.49 -14.93 1.93
CA ARG A 38 -14.02 -13.56 2.03
C ARG A 38 -12.92 -12.49 2.09
N ARG A 39 -11.84 -12.73 2.83
CA ARG A 39 -10.74 -11.77 3.01
C ARG A 39 -9.86 -11.63 1.75
N THR A 40 -9.58 -12.74 1.08
CA THR A 40 -8.67 -12.80 -0.08
C THR A 40 -9.39 -12.69 -1.42
N ARG A 41 -10.72 -12.88 -1.46
CA ARG A 41 -11.53 -13.08 -2.67
C ARG A 41 -11.09 -14.27 -3.53
N ILE A 42 -10.35 -15.22 -2.96
CA ILE A 42 -9.99 -16.48 -3.61
C ILE A 42 -11.12 -17.47 -3.34
N SER A 43 -11.56 -18.20 -4.36
CA SER A 43 -12.63 -19.19 -4.18
C SER A 43 -12.22 -20.28 -3.18
N VAL A 44 -13.18 -20.74 -2.37
CA VAL A 44 -12.96 -21.85 -1.43
C VAL A 44 -12.37 -23.07 -2.14
N ARG A 45 -12.84 -23.38 -3.35
CA ARG A 45 -12.32 -24.47 -4.19
C ARG A 45 -10.81 -24.36 -4.43
N HIS A 46 -10.29 -23.17 -4.71
CA HIS A 46 -8.85 -22.98 -4.93
C HIS A 46 -8.08 -23.02 -3.61
N LEU A 47 -8.62 -22.48 -2.53
CA LEU A 47 -7.99 -22.59 -1.21
C LEU A 47 -7.89 -24.05 -0.75
N THR A 48 -8.94 -24.84 -0.95
CA THR A 48 -8.94 -26.29 -0.70
C THR A 48 -7.89 -27.01 -1.54
N ALA A 49 -7.76 -26.68 -2.83
CA ALA A 49 -6.75 -27.27 -3.70
C ALA A 49 -5.32 -26.89 -3.28
N ILE A 50 -5.09 -25.67 -2.78
CA ILE A 50 -3.80 -25.25 -2.20
C ILE A 50 -3.49 -26.08 -0.95
N GLU A 51 -4.43 -26.20 -0.01
CA GLU A 51 -4.23 -26.99 1.22
C GLU A 51 -3.97 -28.47 0.92
N ALA A 52 -4.65 -29.01 -0.10
CA ALA A 52 -4.47 -30.39 -0.54
C ALA A 52 -3.23 -30.62 -1.42
N GLY A 53 -2.46 -29.58 -1.75
CA GLY A 53 -1.31 -29.68 -2.66
C GLY A 53 -1.67 -30.06 -4.10
N GLN A 54 -2.92 -29.87 -4.51
CA GLN A 54 -3.44 -30.26 -5.82
C GLN A 54 -3.18 -29.16 -6.87
N ARG A 55 -1.93 -29.07 -7.32
CA ARG A 55 -1.50 -28.06 -8.30
C ARG A 55 -2.27 -28.11 -9.62
N SER A 56 -2.73 -29.29 -10.05
CA SER A 56 -3.51 -29.48 -11.29
C SER A 56 -4.94 -28.91 -11.22
N ALA A 57 -5.48 -28.72 -10.01
CA ALA A 57 -6.82 -28.16 -9.79
C ALA A 57 -6.83 -26.62 -9.66
N LEU A 58 -5.66 -25.99 -9.82
CA LEU A 58 -5.47 -24.56 -9.70
C LEU A 58 -5.38 -23.86 -11.07
N PRO A 59 -5.66 -22.54 -11.12
CA PRO A 59 -5.46 -21.74 -12.32
C PRO A 59 -3.97 -21.66 -12.73
N GLU A 60 -3.68 -20.83 -13.73
CA GLU A 60 -2.32 -20.58 -14.21
C GLU A 60 -1.35 -20.23 -13.06
N LEU A 61 -0.10 -20.70 -13.18
CA LEU A 61 0.91 -20.66 -12.12
C LEU A 61 1.19 -19.25 -11.58
N VAL A 62 1.06 -18.24 -12.43
CA VAL A 62 1.19 -16.82 -12.08
C VAL A 62 0.25 -16.43 -10.94
N TYR A 63 -0.97 -16.99 -10.92
CA TYR A 63 -1.96 -16.73 -9.87
C TYR A 63 -1.70 -17.51 -8.59
N ILE A 64 -1.17 -18.74 -8.67
CA ILE A 64 -0.93 -19.59 -7.50
C ILE A 64 0.03 -18.91 -6.51
N ARG A 65 1.11 -18.29 -7.02
CA ARG A 65 2.05 -17.52 -6.20
C ARG A 65 1.34 -16.37 -5.46
N SER A 66 0.45 -15.69 -6.18
CA SER A 66 -0.34 -14.58 -5.66
C SER A 66 -1.30 -15.04 -4.56
N PHE A 67 -1.90 -16.23 -4.73
CA PHE A 67 -2.83 -16.83 -3.77
C PHE A 67 -2.13 -17.21 -2.47
N ILE A 68 -0.99 -17.90 -2.54
CA ILE A 68 -0.21 -18.29 -1.35
C ILE A 68 0.23 -17.05 -0.57
N ARG A 69 0.70 -16.00 -1.25
CA ARG A 69 1.08 -14.74 -0.61
C ARG A 69 -0.10 -14.09 0.12
N GLN A 70 -1.26 -13.96 -0.54
CA GLN A 70 -2.45 -13.37 0.08
C GLN A 70 -2.93 -14.20 1.26
N TYR A 71 -2.90 -15.53 1.15
CA TYR A 71 -3.28 -16.43 2.23
C TYR A 71 -2.35 -16.25 3.44
N ALA A 72 -1.03 -16.32 3.25
CA ALA A 72 -0.05 -16.08 4.31
C ALA A 72 -0.26 -14.71 5.00
N GLN A 73 -0.49 -13.65 4.22
CA GLN A 73 -0.79 -12.32 4.74
C GLN A 73 -2.07 -12.29 5.60
N THR A 74 -3.13 -12.99 5.20
CA THR A 74 -4.36 -13.06 6.01
C THR A 74 -4.19 -13.81 7.32
N LEU A 75 -3.20 -14.69 7.40
CA LEU A 75 -2.78 -15.41 8.61
C LEU A 75 -1.72 -14.65 9.41
N GLN A 76 -1.42 -13.39 9.03
CA GLN A 76 -0.39 -12.54 9.63
C GLN A 76 1.02 -13.18 9.59
N GLN A 77 1.26 -14.05 8.63
CA GLN A 77 2.56 -14.67 8.39
C GLN A 77 3.35 -13.87 7.36
N ASP A 78 4.67 -13.89 7.47
CA ASP A 78 5.55 -13.31 6.46
C ASP A 78 5.47 -14.17 5.17
N PRO A 79 4.96 -13.62 4.05
CA PRO A 79 4.91 -14.35 2.79
C PRO A 79 6.29 -14.73 2.23
N ALA A 80 7.37 -14.10 2.70
CA ALA A 80 8.74 -14.46 2.30
C ALA A 80 9.23 -15.75 2.98
N SER A 81 8.58 -16.19 4.06
CA SER A 81 8.93 -17.43 4.80
C SER A 81 8.51 -18.73 4.09
N PHE A 82 7.72 -18.61 3.02
CA PHE A 82 7.28 -19.74 2.19
C PHE A 82 8.17 -19.83 0.95
N ASP A 83 8.84 -20.97 0.78
CA ASP A 83 9.65 -21.24 -0.40
C ASP A 83 8.76 -21.58 -1.60
N LEU A 84 8.61 -20.63 -2.52
CA LEU A 84 7.80 -20.77 -3.73
C LEU A 84 8.63 -21.14 -4.97
N SER A 85 9.88 -21.59 -4.78
CA SER A 85 10.77 -22.01 -5.87
C SER A 85 10.16 -23.15 -6.71
N CYS A 86 9.39 -24.04 -6.09
CA CYS A 86 8.67 -25.12 -6.78
C CYS A 86 7.62 -24.63 -7.81
N LEU A 87 7.21 -23.35 -7.73
CA LEU A 87 6.28 -22.71 -8.66
C LEU A 87 6.99 -21.92 -9.76
N GLU A 88 8.33 -21.90 -9.78
CA GLU A 88 9.07 -21.21 -10.84
C GLU A 88 9.01 -21.99 -12.15
N THR A 89 8.24 -21.47 -13.10
CA THR A 89 8.38 -21.80 -14.51
C THR A 89 9.45 -20.92 -15.14
N SER A 90 10.29 -21.50 -16.00
CA SER A 90 11.45 -20.91 -16.69
C SER A 90 11.18 -19.70 -17.60
N ASN A 91 10.04 -19.01 -17.47
CA ASN A 91 9.69 -17.90 -18.34
C ASN A 91 10.03 -16.57 -17.67
N ALA A 92 11.32 -16.25 -17.71
CA ALA A 92 11.91 -14.96 -17.36
C ALA A 92 11.49 -13.80 -18.29
N SER A 93 10.49 -13.95 -19.15
CA SER A 93 10.12 -12.94 -20.17
C SER A 93 9.10 -11.90 -19.72
N THR A 94 8.66 -11.90 -18.45
CA THR A 94 7.86 -10.79 -17.90
C THR A 94 8.50 -10.17 -16.65
N ARG A 95 9.84 -10.18 -16.58
CA ARG A 95 10.62 -9.39 -15.60
C ARG A 95 10.73 -7.92 -16.02
N GLY A 96 9.66 -7.37 -16.61
CA GLY A 96 9.55 -5.98 -17.05
C GLY A 96 8.53 -5.16 -16.27
N ARG A 97 7.78 -5.76 -15.34
CA ARG A 97 6.92 -5.03 -14.41
C ARG A 97 7.20 -5.50 -13.00
N ARG A 98 8.21 -4.86 -12.38
CA ARG A 98 7.99 -4.34 -11.02
C ARG A 98 6.60 -3.74 -11.05
N PHE A 99 5.62 -4.46 -10.49
CA PHE A 99 4.47 -3.81 -9.93
C PHE A 99 5.06 -2.73 -9.02
N LEU A 100 5.03 -1.50 -9.52
CA LEU A 100 4.94 -0.33 -8.69
C LEU A 100 3.85 -0.70 -7.67
N ASN A 101 4.19 -0.83 -6.40
CA ASN A 101 3.20 -0.76 -5.36
C ASN A 101 2.73 0.71 -5.33
N PRO A 102 1.55 1.11 -5.80
CA PRO A 102 0.90 2.22 -5.15
C PRO A 102 0.27 1.67 -3.87
N THR A 103 0.47 2.40 -2.77
CA THR A 103 -0.24 2.29 -1.49
C THR A 103 0.20 1.19 -0.53
N THR A 104 1.17 1.52 0.33
CA THR A 104 1.11 1.23 1.77
C THR A 104 2.22 2.01 2.50
N GLY A 105 1.82 3.07 3.23
CA GLY A 105 2.55 3.61 4.39
C GLY A 105 3.93 4.27 4.16
N LEU A 106 4.00 5.41 3.46
CA LEU A 106 5.12 6.35 3.60
C LEU A 106 4.83 7.49 4.58
N VAL A 107 3.91 7.29 5.53
CA VAL A 107 3.87 8.14 6.72
C VAL A 107 4.93 7.59 7.67
N SER A 108 6.17 8.05 7.51
CA SER A 108 7.23 7.81 8.48
C SER A 108 6.70 8.17 9.88
N GLN A 109 6.86 7.31 10.90
CA GLN A 109 6.40 7.60 12.27
C GLN A 109 6.92 8.95 12.81
N LYS A 110 8.04 9.45 12.24
CA LYS A 110 8.59 10.78 12.53
C LYS A 110 7.78 11.93 11.90
N MET A 111 7.05 11.67 10.82
CA MET A 111 6.23 12.64 10.10
C MET A 111 4.93 12.99 10.86
N GLN A 112 4.44 12.08 11.71
CA GLN A 112 3.31 12.37 12.60
C GLN A 112 3.68 13.47 13.62
N TYR A 113 4.92 13.49 14.10
CA TYR A 113 5.42 14.58 14.95
C TYR A 113 5.61 15.90 14.20
N LEU A 114 5.94 15.87 12.90
CA LEU A 114 6.02 17.09 12.08
C LEU A 114 4.64 17.73 11.87
N LEU A 115 3.61 16.93 11.58
CA LEU A 115 2.23 17.40 11.47
C LEU A 115 1.72 17.96 12.81
N TYR A 116 2.01 17.28 13.92
CA TYR A 116 1.64 17.76 15.26
C TYR A 116 2.38 19.05 15.64
N GLY A 117 3.68 19.16 15.31
CA GLY A 117 4.47 20.37 15.54
C GLY A 117 3.97 21.58 14.74
N LEU A 118 3.61 21.39 13.47
CA LEU A 118 3.01 22.45 12.64
C LEU A 118 1.65 22.90 13.20
N LEU A 119 0.82 21.94 13.62
CA LEU A 119 -0.48 22.23 14.24
C LEU A 119 -0.31 23.05 15.53
N VAL A 120 0.61 22.66 16.41
CA VAL A 120 0.91 23.39 17.66
C VAL A 120 1.48 24.79 17.37
N MET A 121 2.32 24.94 16.33
CA MET A 121 2.84 26.25 15.92
C MET A 121 1.75 27.18 15.38
N LEU A 122 0.80 26.65 14.61
CA LEU A 122 -0.34 27.43 14.10
C LEU A 122 -1.29 27.83 15.23
N VAL A 123 -1.59 26.93 16.16
CA VAL A 123 -2.44 27.24 17.32
C VAL A 123 -1.75 28.23 18.26
N GLY A 124 -0.47 27.99 18.61
CA GLY A 124 0.31 28.89 19.47
C GLY A 124 0.56 30.25 18.83
N GLY A 125 0.96 30.28 17.55
CA GLY A 125 1.14 31.51 16.78
C GLY A 125 -0.15 32.28 16.59
N GLY A 126 -1.28 31.58 16.38
CA GLY A 126 -2.61 32.18 16.33
C GLY A 126 -3.03 32.81 17.66
N LEU A 127 -2.73 32.17 18.78
CA LEU A 127 -2.99 32.71 20.12
C LEU A 127 -2.11 33.94 20.42
N ILE A 128 -0.83 33.92 20.06
CA ILE A 128 0.08 35.06 20.21
C ILE A 128 -0.36 36.23 19.31
N TYR A 129 -0.73 35.94 18.07
CA TYR A 129 -1.18 36.95 17.11
C TYR A 129 -2.51 37.59 17.54
N TRP A 130 -3.48 36.79 18.00
CA TRP A 130 -4.75 37.31 18.50
C TRP A 130 -4.54 38.19 19.73
N ASN A 131 -3.75 37.73 20.70
CA ASN A 131 -3.47 38.49 21.92
C ASN A 131 -2.78 39.84 21.63
N ASN A 132 -2.03 39.93 20.52
CA ASN A 132 -1.26 41.11 20.17
C ASN A 132 -1.93 42.02 19.12
N ARG A 133 -3.14 41.70 18.66
CA ARG A 133 -3.86 42.48 17.62
C ARG A 133 -4.77 43.59 18.17
N GLU A 134 -4.93 43.68 19.50
CA GLU A 134 -5.82 44.66 20.15
C GLU A 134 -5.23 46.08 20.27
N PHE A 135 -4.07 46.40 19.65
CA PHE A 135 -3.44 47.73 19.78
C PHE A 135 -2.80 48.24 18.48
N GLN A 136 -3.61 48.71 17.53
CA GLN A 136 -3.19 49.66 16.48
C GLN A 136 -4.22 50.80 16.44
N PRO A 137 -3.95 51.99 17.00
CA PRO A 137 -4.84 53.13 16.87
C PRO A 137 -4.83 53.65 15.41
N GLU A 138 -6.02 53.80 14.82
CA GLU A 138 -6.25 54.29 13.45
C GLU A 138 -5.48 55.60 13.12
N PRO A 139 -4.68 55.67 12.04
CA PRO A 139 -4.05 56.91 11.60
C PRO A 139 -4.99 57.76 10.71
N VAL A 140 -5.22 59.02 11.11
CA VAL A 140 -6.07 60.01 10.43
C VAL A 140 -5.49 60.42 9.07
N ASN A 141 -6.23 60.11 7.99
CA ASN A 141 -6.34 60.78 6.68
C ASN A 141 -5.24 61.77 6.26
N SER A 142 -4.45 61.47 5.22
CA SER A 142 -3.53 62.46 4.62
C SER A 142 -3.18 62.28 3.14
N LEU A 143 -3.98 61.63 2.28
CA LEU A 143 -3.59 61.45 0.85
C LEU A 143 -4.72 61.48 -0.20
N ASN A 144 -5.88 62.11 0.07
CA ASN A 144 -6.86 62.45 -0.99
C ASN A 144 -6.54 63.81 -1.63
N GLN A 145 -5.35 63.95 -2.20
CA GLN A 145 -5.02 65.01 -3.15
C GLN A 145 -4.60 64.38 -4.47
N VAL A 146 -5.45 64.52 -5.50
CA VAL A 146 -5.03 64.41 -6.91
C VAL A 146 -5.46 65.71 -7.60
N PRO A 147 -4.55 66.44 -8.26
CA PRO A 147 -4.84 67.72 -8.90
C PRO A 147 -5.05 67.61 -10.42
N VAL A 148 -5.45 68.75 -11.01
CA VAL A 148 -5.27 69.23 -12.39
C VAL A 148 -6.47 69.12 -13.34
N VAL A 149 -7.04 70.29 -13.67
CA VAL A 149 -7.74 70.60 -14.92
C VAL A 149 -7.11 71.90 -15.46
N GLU A 150 -6.33 71.81 -16.53
CA GLU A 150 -5.88 72.98 -17.32
C GLU A 150 -7.01 73.39 -18.30
N THR A 151 -7.38 74.67 -18.31
CA THR A 151 -8.28 75.28 -19.31
C THR A 151 -7.76 76.66 -19.70
N GLY A 152 -7.88 77.01 -20.99
CA GLY A 152 -7.53 78.33 -21.58
C GLY A 152 -6.10 78.36 -22.13
N ASP A 153 -5.78 78.88 -23.31
CA ASP A 153 -6.47 79.76 -24.24
C ASP A 153 -5.76 79.69 -25.61
N SER A 154 -6.45 80.05 -26.70
CA SER A 154 -5.81 80.46 -27.96
C SER A 154 -6.56 81.66 -28.53
N PRO A 155 -5.93 82.84 -28.65
CA PRO A 155 -6.44 83.90 -29.49
C PRO A 155 -5.71 83.93 -30.84
N SER A 156 -6.48 84.30 -31.87
CA SER A 156 -6.02 84.68 -33.22
C SER A 156 -5.54 86.12 -33.27
#